data_AF-A0A9D6CQ67-F1
#
_entry.id   AF-A0A9D6CQ67-F1
#
_cell.length_a   1.000
_cell.length_b   1.000
_cell.length_c   1.000
_cell.angle_alpha   90.00
_cell.angle_beta   90.00
_cell.angle_gamma   90.00
#
_symmetry.space_group_name_H-M   'P 1'
#
loop_
_entity.id
_entity.type
_entity.pdbx_description
1 polymer ?
#
loop_
_entity_poly.entity_id
_entity_poly.type
_entity_poly.pdbx_seq_one_letter_code
_entity_poly.pdbx_strand_id
1 'polypeptide(L)'
;MHRRTFLSASAAALAAGVACSSQPEAQPEPAPQAEAAIPILDTHVHLYDPTRPGGVPWPPETNTLIYKKTLPDRLRQESAGLGVVGAIEVECSPLLEDNQWVLDVIEKDTLMVGTIGDLEPDHPEFAAQLDRFGANPLFLGIRYGYLWGRDLREALGRPAFVEGVKLLASRGMTLDTANPSVRALEDVVVLTDKVPDLRVVLDHLPKLQEPEAGPERAAYETAMRALGQRPNVYAKVSSVLRKVGDAVPDDLELYRPKLDEMWGVFGEDRVVYGSDWPNSEPLGPYPKILSIVQRYASEKSREAQEKYFWRNSVKAYRWKKRADDQPQGA
;
A
#
# COMPACT_ATOMS: atom_id res chain seq x y z
N MET A 1 21.97 9.88 -96.74
CA MET A 1 22.52 9.22 -95.54
C MET A 1 21.35 8.66 -94.74
N HIS A 2 21.39 7.34 -94.47
CA HIS A 2 20.55 6.47 -93.61
C HIS A 2 19.04 6.83 -93.42
N ARG A 3 18.07 6.21 -94.14
CA ARG A 3 17.35 4.91 -93.87
C ARG A 3 16.84 4.81 -92.42
N ARG A 4 15.58 4.49 -92.04
CA ARG A 4 14.37 3.85 -92.64
C ARG A 4 13.21 4.04 -91.62
N THR A 5 11.95 4.40 -91.93
CA THR A 5 10.77 3.73 -92.56
C THR A 5 9.90 2.79 -91.69
N PHE A 6 8.56 2.93 -91.91
CA PHE A 6 7.38 2.05 -91.70
C PHE A 6 6.83 1.85 -90.26
N LEU A 7 5.59 2.27 -89.93
CA LEU A 7 4.21 1.90 -90.33
C LEU A 7 3.63 0.69 -89.58
N SER A 8 2.55 1.00 -88.87
CA SER A 8 1.73 0.22 -87.95
C SER A 8 0.71 -0.68 -88.64
N ALA A 9 0.50 -1.88 -88.09
CA ALA A 9 -0.80 -2.54 -88.09
C ALA A 9 -0.84 -3.50 -86.89
N SER A 10 -1.76 -3.26 -85.96
CA SER A 10 -1.97 -4.09 -84.77
C SER A 10 -3.31 -4.79 -84.89
N ALA A 11 -3.31 -6.13 -84.86
CA ALA A 11 -4.51 -6.92 -84.60
C ALA A 11 -4.14 -8.26 -83.93
N ALA A 12 -4.55 -8.33 -82.66
CA ALA A 12 -4.99 -9.47 -81.85
C ALA A 12 -4.34 -10.87 -81.98
N ALA A 13 -3.87 -11.40 -80.83
CA ALA A 13 -4.03 -12.80 -80.45
C ALA A 13 -4.03 -12.94 -78.92
N LEU A 14 -5.04 -13.65 -78.38
CA LEU A 14 -5.19 -14.03 -76.98
C LEU A 14 -4.14 -15.08 -76.58
N ALA A 15 -3.59 -14.94 -75.37
CA ALA A 15 -2.92 -16.03 -74.66
C ALA A 15 -3.46 -16.11 -73.21
N ALA A 16 -4.05 -17.26 -72.86
CA ALA A 16 -4.51 -17.57 -71.52
C ALA A 16 -3.30 -17.91 -70.63
N GLY A 17 -3.03 -17.09 -69.61
CA GLY A 17 -2.05 -17.36 -68.57
C GLY A 17 -2.72 -17.96 -67.35
N VAL A 18 -2.33 -19.17 -66.96
CA VAL A 18 -2.66 -19.76 -65.66
C VAL A 18 -1.89 -18.99 -64.58
N ALA A 19 -2.58 -18.20 -63.77
CA ALA A 19 -1.98 -17.54 -62.61
C ALA A 19 -1.95 -18.52 -61.44
N CYS A 20 -0.77 -19.04 -61.09
CA CYS A 20 -0.54 -19.64 -59.78
C CYS A 20 -0.59 -18.53 -58.73
N SER A 21 -1.66 -18.43 -57.96
CA SER A 21 -1.72 -17.56 -56.79
C SER A 21 -0.86 -18.16 -55.67
N SER A 22 0.35 -17.66 -55.48
CA SER A 22 1.07 -17.83 -54.22
C SER A 22 0.39 -16.96 -53.16
N GLN A 23 -0.33 -17.59 -52.23
CA GLN A 23 -0.76 -16.92 -51.01
C GLN A 23 0.50 -16.55 -50.20
N PRO A 24 0.61 -15.32 -49.67
CA PRO A 24 1.70 -15.01 -48.75
C PRO A 24 1.51 -15.84 -47.48
N GLU A 25 2.55 -16.60 -47.09
CA GLU A 25 2.60 -17.27 -45.80
C GLU A 25 2.39 -16.23 -44.70
N ALA A 26 1.34 -16.43 -43.90
CA ALA A 26 1.08 -15.62 -42.73
C ALA A 26 2.29 -15.75 -41.79
N GLN A 27 2.92 -14.61 -41.47
CA GLN A 27 3.96 -14.57 -40.45
C GLN A 27 3.36 -15.08 -39.14
N PRO A 28 4.04 -15.97 -38.39
CA PRO A 28 3.56 -16.40 -37.10
C PRO A 28 3.40 -15.18 -36.19
N GLU A 29 2.25 -15.07 -35.54
CA GLU A 29 2.02 -14.03 -34.54
C GLU A 29 3.14 -14.11 -33.48
N PRO A 30 3.72 -12.97 -33.08
CA PRO A 30 4.73 -12.97 -32.03
C PRO A 30 4.11 -13.61 -30.78
N ALA A 31 4.84 -14.57 -30.19
CA ALA A 31 4.44 -15.19 -28.94
C ALA A 31 4.08 -14.08 -27.92
N PRO A 32 2.99 -14.24 -27.13
CA PRO A 32 2.61 -13.25 -26.15
C PRO A 32 3.81 -12.94 -25.27
N GLN A 33 4.26 -11.69 -25.27
CA GLN A 33 5.28 -11.23 -24.35
C GLN A 33 4.77 -11.53 -22.94
N ALA A 34 5.56 -12.22 -22.12
CA ALA A 34 5.24 -12.42 -20.73
C ALA A 34 4.97 -11.03 -20.13
N GLU A 35 3.74 -10.81 -19.63
CA GLU A 35 3.39 -9.53 -19.02
C GLU A 35 4.42 -9.20 -17.93
N ALA A 36 4.90 -7.96 -17.90
CA ALA A 36 5.82 -7.52 -16.86
C ALA A 36 5.23 -7.81 -15.47
N ALA A 37 6.07 -8.14 -14.50
CA ALA A 37 5.62 -8.34 -13.11
C ALA A 37 4.99 -7.05 -12.57
N ILE A 38 3.98 -7.18 -11.71
CA ILE A 38 3.35 -6.03 -11.05
C ILE A 38 4.31 -5.51 -9.96
N PRO A 39 4.73 -4.23 -10.02
CA PRO A 39 5.53 -3.65 -8.94
C PRO A 39 4.73 -3.60 -7.64
N ILE A 40 5.41 -3.88 -6.53
CA ILE A 40 4.81 -3.90 -5.20
C ILE A 40 5.33 -2.72 -4.38
N LEU A 41 4.39 -1.97 -3.81
CA LEU A 41 4.64 -0.93 -2.81
C LEU A 41 4.16 -1.46 -1.45
N ASP A 42 5.10 -1.69 -0.55
CA ASP A 42 4.78 -2.09 0.82
C ASP A 42 4.42 -0.88 1.66
N THR A 43 3.13 -0.65 1.92
CA THR A 43 2.68 0.56 2.61
C THR A 43 2.81 0.51 4.13
N HIS A 44 3.47 -0.51 4.68
CA HIS A 44 3.62 -0.66 6.12
C HIS A 44 4.83 -1.50 6.49
N VAL A 45 5.93 -0.79 6.72
CA VAL A 45 7.13 -1.33 7.38
C VAL A 45 7.52 -0.46 8.56
N HIS A 46 8.24 -0.99 9.53
CA HIS A 46 8.84 -0.21 10.61
C HIS A 46 10.36 -0.19 10.47
N LEU A 47 10.96 0.97 10.70
CA LEU A 47 12.42 1.12 10.70
C LEU A 47 12.89 1.56 12.08
N TYR A 48 13.92 0.91 12.60
CA TYR A 48 14.49 1.23 13.90
C TYR A 48 15.88 0.62 14.05
N ASP A 49 16.72 1.27 14.87
CA ASP A 49 18.05 0.76 15.23
C ASP A 49 18.18 0.75 16.75
N PRO A 50 18.04 -0.41 17.42
CA PRO A 50 18.16 -0.49 18.87
C PRO A 50 19.56 -0.10 19.39
N THR A 51 20.56 -0.06 18.51
CA THR A 51 21.96 0.28 18.88
C THR A 51 22.26 1.77 18.81
N ARG A 52 21.35 2.61 18.29
CA ARG A 52 21.56 4.05 18.20
C ARG A 52 21.55 4.71 19.60
N PRO A 53 22.21 5.87 19.79
CA PRO A 53 22.09 6.63 21.03
C PRO A 53 20.63 6.93 21.38
N GLY A 54 20.23 6.64 22.61
CA GLY A 54 18.83 6.77 23.07
C GLY A 54 17.96 5.53 22.83
N GLY A 55 18.44 4.54 22.07
CA GLY A 55 17.74 3.27 21.86
C GLY A 55 16.41 3.41 21.12
N VAL A 56 15.50 2.49 21.38
CA VAL A 56 14.15 2.45 20.78
C VAL A 56 13.13 2.06 21.86
N PRO A 57 11.94 2.68 21.88
CA PRO A 57 10.88 2.32 22.83
C PRO A 57 10.14 1.03 22.43
N TRP A 58 10.17 0.69 21.15
CA TRP A 58 9.70 -0.57 20.59
C TRP A 58 10.64 -0.98 19.44
N PRO A 59 10.88 -2.29 19.23
CA PRO A 59 10.38 -3.42 20.03
C PRO A 59 11.06 -3.50 21.41
N PRO A 60 10.48 -4.22 22.39
CA PRO A 60 11.15 -4.46 23.66
C PRO A 60 12.34 -5.40 23.50
N GLU A 61 13.38 -5.24 24.32
CA GLU A 61 14.59 -6.10 24.36
C GLU A 61 14.27 -7.60 24.48
N THR A 62 13.16 -7.93 25.15
CA THR A 62 12.70 -9.31 25.34
C THR A 62 12.22 -9.97 24.05
N ASN A 63 11.90 -9.20 23.01
CA ASN A 63 11.53 -9.72 21.70
C ASN A 63 12.77 -9.90 20.81
N THR A 64 13.58 -10.89 21.13
CA THR A 64 14.88 -11.15 20.47
C THR A 64 14.77 -11.45 18.97
N LEU A 65 13.59 -11.81 18.46
CA LEU A 65 13.36 -12.04 17.04
C LEU A 65 13.49 -10.75 16.22
N ILE A 66 12.96 -9.65 16.76
CA ILE A 66 12.89 -8.36 16.07
C ILE A 66 13.66 -7.25 16.78
N TYR A 67 14.17 -7.45 18.00
CA TYR A 67 15.07 -6.51 18.68
C TYR A 67 16.47 -6.51 18.04
N LYS A 68 16.54 -6.04 16.80
CA LYS A 68 17.75 -5.95 15.98
C LYS A 68 17.57 -4.83 14.95
N LYS A 69 18.69 -4.31 14.46
CA LYS A 69 18.73 -3.24 13.48
C LYS A 69 17.88 -3.58 12.24
N THR A 70 16.90 -2.72 11.97
CA THR A 70 15.89 -2.88 10.93
C THR A 70 15.86 -1.61 10.10
N LEU A 71 16.62 -1.60 9.01
CA LEU A 71 16.83 -0.46 8.10
C LEU A 71 16.53 -0.85 6.64
N PRO A 72 16.46 0.10 5.69
CA PRO A 72 16.11 -0.17 4.29
C PRO A 72 16.95 -1.27 3.60
N ASP A 73 18.26 -1.34 3.88
CA ASP A 73 19.12 -2.42 3.34
C ASP A 73 18.64 -3.81 3.75
N ARG A 74 18.16 -3.96 4.99
CA ARG A 74 17.62 -5.21 5.49
C ARG A 74 16.29 -5.52 4.83
N LEU A 75 15.39 -4.54 4.70
CA LEU A 75 14.14 -4.72 3.97
C LEU A 75 14.41 -5.22 2.54
N ARG A 76 15.37 -4.61 1.84
CA ARG A 76 15.77 -5.01 0.48
C ARG A 76 16.26 -6.46 0.41
N GLN A 77 17.00 -6.91 1.43
CA GLN A 77 17.47 -8.30 1.52
C GLN A 77 16.30 -9.26 1.76
N GLU A 78 15.40 -8.94 2.69
CA GLU A 78 14.25 -9.78 3.05
C GLU A 78 13.22 -9.86 1.90
N SER A 79 13.07 -8.78 1.12
CA SER A 79 12.13 -8.69 0.00
C SER A 79 12.76 -8.98 -1.37
N ALA A 80 14.00 -9.45 -1.42
CA ALA A 80 14.75 -9.66 -2.65
C ALA A 80 14.03 -10.62 -3.62
N GLY A 81 13.91 -10.22 -4.89
CA GLY A 81 13.27 -11.05 -5.93
C GLY A 81 11.74 -11.11 -5.88
N LEU A 82 11.09 -10.40 -4.95
CA LEU A 82 9.62 -10.43 -4.79
C LEU A 82 8.88 -9.31 -5.53
N GLY A 83 9.60 -8.42 -6.22
CA GLY A 83 9.01 -7.28 -6.95
C GLY A 83 8.66 -6.07 -6.06
N VAL A 84 9.15 -6.03 -4.82
CA VAL A 84 9.03 -4.85 -3.95
C VAL A 84 9.98 -3.76 -4.43
N VAL A 85 9.41 -2.66 -4.93
CA VAL A 85 10.15 -1.53 -5.52
C VAL A 85 9.99 -0.24 -4.70
N GLY A 86 9.09 -0.26 -3.71
CA GLY A 86 9.10 0.78 -2.70
C GLY A 86 8.39 0.39 -1.42
N ALA A 87 8.60 1.20 -0.38
CA ALA A 87 7.97 1.02 0.91
C ALA A 87 7.67 2.35 1.61
N ILE A 88 6.66 2.34 2.48
CA ILE A 88 6.32 3.44 3.39
C ILE A 88 6.62 2.97 4.80
N GLU A 89 7.48 3.72 5.49
CA GLU A 89 7.70 3.52 6.92
C GLU A 89 6.47 4.03 7.69
N VAL A 90 6.07 3.30 8.72
CA VAL A 90 5.06 3.72 9.68
C VAL A 90 5.72 3.76 11.04
N GLU A 91 5.50 4.83 11.79
CA GLU A 91 6.12 5.05 13.08
C GLU A 91 5.99 3.82 14.00
N CYS A 92 7.06 3.59 14.75
CA CYS A 92 7.07 2.63 15.84
C CYS A 92 7.67 3.23 17.12
N SER A 93 7.47 4.54 17.31
CA SER A 93 8.00 5.29 18.44
C SER A 93 7.22 6.59 18.67
N PRO A 94 6.86 6.92 19.93
CA PRO A 94 6.23 8.20 20.27
C PRO A 94 7.26 9.33 20.46
N LEU A 95 8.56 9.07 20.25
CA LEU A 95 9.59 10.09 20.43
C LEU A 95 9.57 11.06 19.25
N LEU A 96 9.34 12.34 19.52
CA LEU A 96 9.23 13.38 18.48
C LEU A 96 10.40 13.37 17.49
N GLU A 97 11.63 13.21 17.99
CA GLU A 97 12.84 13.23 17.15
C GLU A 97 13.05 11.93 16.35
N ASP A 98 12.30 10.87 16.62
CA ASP A 98 12.34 9.66 15.78
C ASP A 98 11.74 9.92 14.40
N ASN A 99 10.79 10.87 14.29
CA ASN A 99 10.35 11.38 13.00
C ASN A 99 11.54 11.92 12.18
N GLN A 100 12.40 12.75 12.79
CA GLN A 100 13.57 13.30 12.11
C GLN A 100 14.58 12.19 11.76
N TRP A 101 14.83 11.29 12.70
CA TRP A 101 15.77 10.18 12.48
C TRP A 101 15.32 9.29 11.31
N VAL A 102 14.03 8.94 11.22
CA VAL A 102 13.49 8.17 10.08
C VAL A 102 13.68 8.97 8.80
N LEU A 103 13.30 10.25 8.76
CA LEU A 103 13.49 11.11 7.58
C LEU A 103 14.96 11.10 7.10
N ASP A 104 15.91 11.25 8.02
CA ASP A 104 17.35 11.24 7.72
C ASP A 104 17.87 9.89 7.20
N VAL A 105 17.21 8.78 7.58
CA VAL A 105 17.47 7.43 7.08
C VAL A 105 16.90 7.26 5.69
N ILE A 106 15.61 7.56 5.50
CA ILE A 106 14.89 7.27 4.26
C ILE A 106 15.24 8.24 3.13
N GLU A 107 15.71 9.45 3.44
CA GLU A 107 16.16 10.40 2.42
C GLU A 107 17.32 9.82 1.58
N LYS A 108 18.16 8.97 2.17
CA LYS A 108 19.32 8.36 1.51
C LYS A 108 19.00 7.08 0.75
N ASP A 109 17.84 6.47 0.98
CA ASP A 109 17.43 5.22 0.32
C ASP A 109 16.14 5.41 -0.48
N THR A 110 16.25 5.34 -1.80
CA THR A 110 15.13 5.57 -2.72
C THR A 110 14.09 4.46 -2.72
N LEU A 111 14.34 3.29 -2.09
CA LEU A 111 13.30 2.27 -1.84
C LEU A 111 12.18 2.87 -0.99
N MET A 112 12.50 3.75 -0.05
CA MET A 112 11.52 4.34 0.83
C MET A 112 10.84 5.52 0.14
N VAL A 113 9.52 5.50 -0.03
CA VAL A 113 8.77 6.57 -0.70
C VAL A 113 8.14 7.57 0.28
N GLY A 114 8.22 7.29 1.58
CA GLY A 114 7.92 8.22 2.66
C GLY A 114 7.76 7.53 4.02
N THR A 115 7.30 8.31 5.00
CA THR A 115 7.05 7.92 6.38
C THR A 115 5.71 8.47 6.87
N ILE A 116 5.06 7.69 7.74
CA ILE A 116 3.93 8.10 8.57
C ILE A 116 4.45 8.27 9.99
N GLY A 117 4.59 9.53 10.42
CA GLY A 117 5.20 9.87 11.70
C GLY A 117 4.26 9.76 12.91
N ASP A 118 4.79 10.10 14.08
CA ASP A 118 4.02 10.24 15.31
C ASP A 118 4.00 11.72 15.74
N LEU A 119 2.81 12.32 15.76
CA LEU A 119 2.56 13.66 16.31
C LEU A 119 1.20 13.67 17.00
N GLU A 120 1.01 14.57 17.96
CA GLU A 120 -0.25 14.72 18.71
C GLU A 120 -1.03 15.94 18.23
N PRO A 121 -2.18 15.78 17.54
CA PRO A 121 -2.93 16.89 16.96
C PRO A 121 -3.39 17.97 17.93
N ASP A 122 -3.51 17.64 19.22
CA ASP A 122 -3.90 18.59 20.28
C ASP A 122 -2.73 19.14 21.10
N HIS A 123 -1.50 18.77 20.77
CA HIS A 123 -0.33 19.37 21.40
C HIS A 123 -0.19 20.84 20.95
N PRO A 124 0.14 21.80 21.85
CA PRO A 124 0.25 23.21 21.48
C PRO A 124 1.24 23.51 20.35
N GLU A 125 2.27 22.67 20.21
CA GLU A 125 3.30 22.79 19.17
C GLU A 125 2.96 22.04 17.87
N PHE A 126 1.81 21.36 17.79
CA PHE A 126 1.47 20.48 16.67
C PHE A 126 1.63 21.17 15.31
N ALA A 127 1.13 22.41 15.17
CA ALA A 127 1.26 23.14 13.91
C ALA A 127 2.72 23.38 13.50
N ALA A 128 3.58 23.76 14.46
CA ALA A 128 5.00 24.00 14.21
C ALA A 128 5.76 22.69 13.91
N GLN A 129 5.41 21.61 14.60
CA GLN A 129 5.98 20.28 14.36
C GLN A 129 5.56 19.75 12.98
N LEU A 130 4.28 19.91 12.63
CA LEU A 130 3.75 19.55 11.31
C LEU A 130 4.43 20.35 10.20
N ASP A 131 4.70 21.64 10.40
CA ASP A 131 5.46 22.48 9.48
C ASP A 131 6.92 22.02 9.35
N ARG A 132 7.57 21.71 10.48
CA ARG A 132 8.96 21.22 10.50
C ARG A 132 9.12 19.93 9.69
N PHE A 133 8.35 18.90 10.03
CA PHE A 133 8.48 17.59 9.37
C PHE A 133 7.89 17.61 7.95
N GLY A 134 6.78 18.33 7.76
CA GLY A 134 6.14 18.49 6.45
C GLY A 134 6.95 19.29 5.42
N ALA A 135 8.02 19.97 5.84
CA ALA A 135 8.98 20.56 4.90
C ALA A 135 9.72 19.49 4.08
N ASN A 136 9.84 18.27 4.61
CA ASN A 136 10.35 17.12 3.86
C ASN A 136 9.19 16.43 3.12
N PRO A 137 9.21 16.30 1.79
CA PRO A 137 8.14 15.67 1.01
C PRO A 137 7.96 14.18 1.30
N LEU A 138 8.87 13.55 2.05
CA LEU A 138 8.75 12.17 2.51
C LEU A 138 7.88 12.03 3.77
N PHE A 139 7.53 13.12 4.46
CA PHE A 139 6.59 13.07 5.58
C PHE A 139 5.15 13.11 5.06
N LEU A 140 4.51 11.93 4.99
CA LEU A 140 3.23 11.74 4.28
C LEU A 140 2.01 11.89 5.18
N GLY A 141 2.19 11.80 6.49
CA GLY A 141 1.11 11.82 7.46
C GLY A 141 1.55 11.42 8.85
N ILE A 142 0.56 11.16 9.70
CA ILE A 142 0.78 10.73 11.08
C ILE A 142 -0.02 9.46 11.39
N ARG A 143 0.43 8.68 12.37
CA ARG A 143 -0.35 7.59 12.94
C ARG A 143 -0.99 8.04 14.24
N TYR A 144 -2.27 7.73 14.42
CA TYR A 144 -2.96 8.00 15.68
C TYR A 144 -4.07 6.97 15.91
N GLY A 145 -4.28 6.57 17.15
CA GLY A 145 -5.29 5.57 17.49
C GLY A 145 -5.13 5.08 18.91
N TYR A 146 -5.19 3.76 19.08
CA TYR A 146 -5.04 3.08 20.36
C TYR A 146 -3.60 2.60 20.57
N LEU A 147 -2.66 3.54 20.58
CA LEU A 147 -1.21 3.29 20.65
C LEU A 147 -0.55 4.35 21.53
N TRP A 148 0.61 4.04 22.12
CA TRP A 148 1.37 4.97 22.99
C TRP A 148 0.58 5.54 24.18
N GLY A 149 -0.41 4.78 24.67
CA GLY A 149 -1.29 5.22 25.77
C GLY A 149 -2.38 6.20 25.35
N ARG A 150 -2.57 6.43 24.05
CA ARG A 150 -3.60 7.32 23.50
C ARG A 150 -4.93 6.57 23.29
N ASP A 151 -6.03 7.31 23.41
CA ASP A 151 -7.39 6.85 23.13
C ASP A 151 -8.06 7.80 22.13
N LEU A 152 -8.38 7.30 20.94
CA LEU A 152 -8.97 8.12 19.87
C LEU A 152 -10.33 8.70 20.27
N ARG A 153 -11.15 7.97 21.03
CA ARG A 153 -12.47 8.44 21.48
C ARG A 153 -12.36 9.65 22.39
N GLU A 154 -11.42 9.59 23.33
CA GLU A 154 -11.16 10.70 24.26
C GLU A 154 -10.59 11.91 23.49
N ALA A 155 -9.65 11.67 22.57
CA ALA A 155 -9.08 12.69 21.72
C ALA A 155 -10.15 13.40 20.86
N LEU A 156 -11.08 12.65 20.25
CA LEU A 156 -12.20 13.20 19.47
C LEU A 156 -13.16 14.08 20.27
N GLY A 157 -13.16 13.95 21.61
CA GLY A 157 -13.89 14.82 22.53
C GLY A 157 -13.23 16.18 22.74
N ARG A 158 -11.94 16.33 22.39
CA ARG A 158 -11.18 17.57 22.55
C ARG A 158 -11.23 18.40 21.26
N PRO A 159 -11.74 19.65 21.29
CA PRO A 159 -11.78 20.50 20.10
C PRO A 159 -10.41 20.73 19.46
N ALA A 160 -9.36 20.88 20.27
CA ALA A 160 -7.99 21.08 19.78
C ALA A 160 -7.51 19.92 18.89
N PHE A 161 -7.88 18.67 19.23
CA PHE A 161 -7.52 17.50 18.44
C PHE A 161 -8.17 17.56 17.06
N VAL A 162 -9.47 17.86 17.02
CA VAL A 162 -10.23 17.94 15.77
C VAL A 162 -9.68 19.06 14.87
N GLU A 163 -9.32 20.22 15.44
CA GLU A 163 -8.68 21.30 14.68
C GLU A 163 -7.27 20.93 14.19
N GLY A 164 -6.48 20.21 14.99
CA GLY A 164 -5.20 19.65 14.56
C GLY A 164 -5.35 18.67 13.40
N VAL A 165 -6.33 17.77 13.46
CA VAL A 165 -6.58 16.83 12.35
C VAL A 165 -7.11 17.54 11.09
N LYS A 166 -7.92 18.61 11.23
CA LYS A 166 -8.27 19.48 10.09
C LYS A 166 -7.04 20.14 9.48
N LEU A 167 -6.09 20.60 10.31
CA LEU A 167 -4.82 21.15 9.83
C LEU A 167 -4.02 20.10 9.05
N LEU A 168 -3.89 18.88 9.58
CA LEU A 168 -3.28 17.74 8.88
C LEU A 168 -3.92 17.50 7.50
N ALA A 169 -5.27 17.43 7.45
CA ALA A 169 -6.01 17.26 6.20
C ALA A 169 -5.77 18.41 5.22
N SER A 170 -5.71 19.66 5.70
CA SER A 170 -5.44 20.85 4.88
C SER A 170 -4.05 20.86 4.26
N ARG A 171 -3.07 20.20 4.90
CA ARG A 171 -1.73 19.96 4.34
C ARG A 171 -1.69 18.79 3.37
N GLY A 172 -2.84 18.17 3.12
CA GLY A 172 -2.96 17.03 2.24
C GLY A 172 -2.17 15.83 2.76
N MET A 173 -2.08 15.66 4.08
CA MET A 173 -1.45 14.52 4.74
C MET A 173 -2.50 13.48 5.18
N THR A 174 -2.08 12.24 5.38
CA THR A 174 -2.96 11.13 5.83
C THR A 174 -2.93 10.95 7.34
N LEU A 175 -3.94 10.28 7.89
CA LEU A 175 -3.93 9.69 9.22
C LEU A 175 -4.03 8.17 9.11
N ASP A 176 -3.02 7.45 9.57
CA ASP A 176 -3.08 5.99 9.70
C ASP A 176 -3.58 5.64 11.11
N THR A 177 -4.42 4.61 11.22
CA THR A 177 -4.90 4.15 12.53
C THR A 177 -3.92 3.16 13.16
N ALA A 178 -4.19 2.69 14.38
CA ALA A 178 -3.40 1.65 15.01
C ALA A 178 -4.31 0.74 15.85
N ASN A 179 -3.93 -0.55 15.96
CA ASN A 179 -4.58 -1.54 16.83
C ASN A 179 -6.11 -1.62 16.61
N PRO A 180 -6.56 -2.17 15.47
CA PRO A 180 -7.99 -2.18 15.12
C PRO A 180 -8.82 -2.95 16.14
N SER A 181 -9.98 -2.40 16.46
CA SER A 181 -11.04 -2.96 17.30
C SER A 181 -12.38 -2.44 16.80
N VAL A 182 -13.50 -3.06 17.21
CA VAL A 182 -14.85 -2.54 16.86
C VAL A 182 -15.00 -1.09 17.33
N ARG A 183 -14.54 -0.79 18.54
CA ARG A 183 -14.48 0.56 19.10
C ARG A 183 -13.70 1.53 18.20
N ALA A 184 -12.50 1.13 17.75
CA ALA A 184 -11.69 1.95 16.87
C ALA A 184 -12.38 2.24 15.53
N LEU A 185 -13.11 1.26 14.96
CA LEU A 185 -13.87 1.48 13.73
C LEU A 185 -14.99 2.51 13.92
N GLU A 186 -15.76 2.42 15.01
CA GLU A 186 -16.78 3.43 15.36
C GLU A 186 -16.15 4.82 15.51
N ASP A 187 -15.00 4.90 16.17
CA ASP A 187 -14.33 6.19 16.41
C ASP A 187 -13.78 6.79 15.10
N VAL A 188 -13.35 5.96 14.14
CA VAL A 188 -12.98 6.45 12.81
C VAL A 188 -14.21 6.94 12.03
N VAL A 189 -15.38 6.33 12.19
CA VAL A 189 -16.64 6.87 11.63
C VAL A 189 -16.88 8.29 12.16
N VAL A 190 -16.75 8.49 13.48
CA VAL A 190 -16.90 9.81 14.11
C VAL A 190 -15.83 10.80 13.65
N LEU A 191 -14.58 10.36 13.55
CA LEU A 191 -13.46 11.17 13.05
C LEU A 191 -13.75 11.71 11.64
N THR A 192 -14.20 10.82 10.75
CA THR A 192 -14.47 11.15 9.35
C THR A 192 -15.80 11.90 9.14
N ASP A 193 -16.71 11.90 10.13
CA ASP A 193 -17.82 12.86 10.17
C ASP A 193 -17.35 14.28 10.53
N LYS A 194 -16.39 14.39 11.45
CA LYS A 194 -15.84 15.69 11.89
C LYS A 194 -14.86 16.29 10.88
N VAL A 195 -14.13 15.45 10.14
CA VAL A 195 -13.11 15.85 9.16
C VAL A 195 -13.28 15.05 7.85
N PRO A 196 -14.30 15.35 7.04
CA PRO A 196 -14.67 14.55 5.85
C PRO A 196 -13.59 14.53 4.74
N ASP A 197 -12.74 15.55 4.68
CA ASP A 197 -11.66 15.65 3.69
C ASP A 197 -10.38 14.89 4.12
N LEU A 198 -10.33 14.36 5.34
CA LEU A 198 -9.19 13.59 5.83
C LEU A 198 -9.10 12.26 5.08
N ARG A 199 -7.90 11.96 4.56
CA ARG A 199 -7.58 10.59 4.14
C ARG A 199 -7.19 9.78 5.36
N VAL A 200 -7.84 8.63 5.52
CA VAL A 200 -7.60 7.72 6.63
C VAL A 200 -7.22 6.36 6.07
N VAL A 201 -6.16 5.76 6.61
CA VAL A 201 -5.79 4.38 6.30
C VAL A 201 -5.99 3.52 7.54
N LEU A 202 -6.87 2.54 7.44
CA LEU A 202 -7.17 1.60 8.51
C LEU A 202 -6.09 0.52 8.55
N ASP A 203 -5.28 0.53 9.60
CA ASP A 203 -4.19 -0.42 9.78
C ASP A 203 -4.68 -1.83 10.17
N HIS A 204 -4.00 -2.84 9.63
CA HIS A 204 -4.09 -4.25 10.02
C HIS A 204 -5.51 -4.81 10.15
N LEU A 205 -6.47 -4.31 9.35
CA LEU A 205 -7.87 -4.69 9.49
C LEU A 205 -8.12 -6.21 9.42
N PRO A 206 -7.36 -7.02 8.65
CA PRO A 206 -7.45 -8.48 8.69
C PRO A 206 -7.13 -9.13 10.06
N LYS A 207 -6.41 -8.44 10.94
CA LYS A 207 -6.09 -8.90 12.31
C LYS A 207 -7.27 -8.75 13.27
N LEU A 208 -8.24 -7.89 12.95
CA LEU A 208 -9.43 -7.70 13.77
C LEU A 208 -10.27 -8.97 13.76
N GLN A 209 -10.39 -9.58 14.94
CA GLN A 209 -11.31 -10.69 15.14
C GLN A 209 -12.75 -10.16 15.09
N GLU A 210 -13.53 -10.79 14.22
CA GLU A 210 -14.92 -10.44 14.01
C GLU A 210 -15.77 -10.99 15.16
N PRO A 211 -16.62 -10.17 15.78
CA PRO A 211 -17.53 -10.67 16.80
C PRO A 211 -18.49 -11.71 16.20
N GLU A 212 -18.74 -12.81 16.91
CA GLU A 212 -19.58 -13.90 16.41
C GLU A 212 -21.06 -13.53 16.36
N ALA A 213 -21.56 -12.80 17.37
CA ALA A 213 -22.96 -12.44 17.50
C ALA A 213 -23.18 -11.25 18.45
N GLY A 214 -24.44 -10.81 18.56
CA GLY A 214 -24.88 -9.83 19.55
C GLY A 214 -24.59 -8.38 19.20
N PRO A 215 -24.67 -7.47 20.18
CA PRO A 215 -24.54 -6.02 19.94
C PRO A 215 -23.21 -5.61 19.33
N GLU A 216 -22.11 -6.28 19.71
CA GLU A 216 -20.79 -5.98 19.18
C GLU A 216 -20.65 -6.36 17.70
N ARG A 217 -21.28 -7.46 17.28
CA ARG A 217 -21.40 -7.84 15.87
C ARG A 217 -22.15 -6.78 15.07
N ALA A 218 -23.30 -6.32 15.58
CA ALA A 218 -24.08 -5.27 14.92
C ALA A 218 -23.30 -3.94 14.82
N ALA A 219 -22.53 -3.58 15.86
CA ALA A 219 -21.66 -2.41 15.86
C ALA A 219 -20.55 -2.53 14.80
N TYR A 220 -19.89 -3.69 14.74
CA TYR A 220 -18.89 -3.99 13.71
C TYR A 220 -19.43 -3.85 12.29
N GLU A 221 -20.57 -4.50 11.98
CA GLU A 221 -21.19 -4.42 10.66
C GLU A 221 -21.62 -3.00 10.28
N THR A 222 -22.14 -2.26 11.26
CA THR A 222 -22.54 -0.86 11.07
C THR A 222 -21.34 0.02 10.75
N ALA A 223 -20.26 -0.11 11.53
CA ALA A 223 -19.04 0.66 11.33
C ALA A 223 -18.37 0.30 9.99
N MET A 224 -18.22 -0.98 9.67
CA MET A 224 -17.64 -1.44 8.39
C MET A 224 -18.45 -0.93 7.20
N ARG A 225 -19.78 -1.00 7.25
CA ARG A 225 -20.65 -0.44 6.20
C ARG A 225 -20.46 1.06 6.06
N ALA A 226 -20.45 1.81 7.16
CA ALA A 226 -20.27 3.25 7.13
C ALA A 226 -18.90 3.65 6.54
N LEU A 227 -17.83 2.98 6.98
CA LEU A 227 -16.47 3.22 6.49
C LEU A 227 -16.32 2.86 5.00
N GLY A 228 -16.95 1.77 4.55
CA GLY A 228 -16.97 1.38 3.13
C GLY A 228 -17.63 2.42 2.21
N GLN A 229 -18.52 3.27 2.72
CA GLN A 229 -19.13 4.37 1.94
C GLN A 229 -18.26 5.62 1.87
N ARG A 230 -17.12 5.68 2.58
CA ARG A 230 -16.28 6.88 2.64
C ARG A 230 -15.17 6.83 1.59
N PRO A 231 -15.15 7.74 0.59
CA PRO A 231 -14.19 7.66 -0.51
C PRO A 231 -12.73 7.90 -0.07
N ASN A 232 -12.54 8.57 1.08
CA ASN A 232 -11.22 8.90 1.62
C ASN A 232 -10.71 7.89 2.65
N VAL A 233 -11.43 6.79 2.90
CA VAL A 233 -11.02 5.74 3.85
C VAL A 233 -10.51 4.52 3.08
N TYR A 234 -9.28 4.12 3.37
CA TYR A 234 -8.60 2.98 2.77
C TYR A 234 -8.44 1.86 3.81
N ALA A 235 -8.48 0.61 3.38
CA ALA A 235 -8.16 -0.54 4.20
C ALA A 235 -6.79 -1.10 3.83
N LYS A 236 -5.89 -1.16 4.81
CA LYS A 236 -4.59 -1.76 4.65
C LYS A 236 -4.66 -3.26 4.94
N VAL A 237 -4.52 -4.07 3.89
CA VAL A 237 -4.47 -5.53 3.99
C VAL A 237 -3.05 -5.92 4.39
N SER A 238 -2.84 -5.91 5.70
CA SER A 238 -1.58 -6.23 6.37
C SER A 238 -1.85 -7.13 7.58
N SER A 239 -0.79 -7.75 8.13
CA SER A 239 -0.88 -8.68 9.26
C SER A 239 -1.91 -9.81 9.04
N VAL A 240 -1.97 -10.33 7.81
CA VAL A 240 -2.96 -11.36 7.40
C VAL A 240 -2.66 -12.71 8.06
N LEU A 241 -1.39 -13.11 8.09
CA LEU A 241 -0.97 -14.34 8.76
C LEU A 241 -1.30 -14.28 10.25
N ARG A 242 -1.69 -15.43 10.82
CA ARG A 242 -1.91 -15.58 12.26
C ARG A 242 -1.51 -16.97 12.72
N LYS A 243 -1.26 -17.09 14.03
CA LYS A 243 -1.09 -18.41 14.65
C LYS A 243 -2.44 -19.10 14.79
N VAL A 244 -2.47 -20.39 14.46
CA VAL A 244 -3.58 -21.32 14.75
C VAL A 244 -2.99 -22.49 15.51
N GLY A 245 -3.20 -22.50 16.83
CA GLY A 245 -2.38 -23.31 17.73
C GLY A 245 -0.91 -22.89 17.65
N ASP A 246 -0.02 -23.86 17.46
CA ASP A 246 1.43 -23.64 17.34
C ASP A 246 1.91 -23.41 15.91
N ALA A 247 1.02 -23.50 14.92
CA ALA A 247 1.35 -23.34 13.51
C ALA A 247 0.98 -21.95 12.99
N VAL A 248 1.63 -21.54 11.90
CA VAL A 248 1.21 -20.41 11.06
C VAL A 248 0.82 -20.98 9.71
N PRO A 249 -0.48 -21.27 9.49
CA PRO A 249 -0.95 -21.88 8.25
C PRO A 249 -0.68 -20.97 7.04
N ASP A 250 -0.34 -21.57 5.92
CA ASP A 250 -0.19 -20.92 4.61
C ASP A 250 -1.33 -21.28 3.64
N ASP A 251 -2.44 -21.77 4.17
CA ASP A 251 -3.65 -22.04 3.42
C ASP A 251 -4.42 -20.74 3.13
N LEU A 252 -4.58 -20.39 1.85
CA LEU A 252 -5.33 -19.20 1.45
C LEU A 252 -6.80 -19.26 1.89
N GLU A 253 -7.43 -20.44 1.87
CA GLU A 253 -8.85 -20.58 2.19
C GLU A 253 -9.17 -20.21 3.64
N LEU A 254 -8.19 -20.36 4.55
CA LEU A 254 -8.29 -19.90 5.94
C LEU A 254 -8.39 -18.37 6.07
N TYR A 255 -7.78 -17.63 5.13
CA TYR A 255 -7.70 -16.17 5.14
C TYR A 255 -8.72 -15.52 4.20
N ARG A 256 -9.18 -16.25 3.18
CA ARG A 256 -10.08 -15.78 2.13
C ARG A 256 -11.31 -15.04 2.66
N PRO A 257 -12.06 -15.53 3.67
CA PRO A 257 -13.27 -14.83 4.12
C PRO A 257 -13.01 -13.38 4.57
N LYS A 258 -11.92 -13.16 5.30
CA LYS A 258 -11.55 -11.82 5.77
C LYS A 258 -11.05 -10.95 4.61
N LEU A 259 -10.31 -11.52 3.67
CA LEU A 259 -9.86 -10.82 2.46
C LEU A 259 -11.04 -10.41 1.58
N ASP A 260 -12.01 -11.31 1.38
CA ASP A 260 -13.25 -11.03 0.64
C ASP A 260 -14.07 -9.93 1.29
N GLU A 261 -14.15 -9.90 2.62
CA GLU A 261 -14.78 -8.80 3.34
C GLU A 261 -14.08 -7.46 3.10
N MET A 262 -12.74 -7.41 3.19
CA MET A 262 -11.99 -6.16 2.94
C MET A 262 -12.25 -5.65 1.52
N TRP A 263 -12.12 -6.53 0.53
CA TRP A 263 -12.33 -6.18 -0.86
C TRP A 263 -13.80 -5.85 -1.17
N GLY A 264 -14.75 -6.51 -0.52
CA GLY A 264 -16.18 -6.28 -0.69
C GLY A 264 -16.67 -4.98 -0.06
N VAL A 265 -16.15 -4.61 1.12
CA VAL A 265 -16.55 -3.39 1.85
C VAL A 265 -15.90 -2.15 1.24
N PHE A 266 -14.59 -2.20 0.96
CA PHE A 266 -13.84 -1.02 0.50
C PHE A 266 -13.79 -0.92 -1.02
N GLY A 267 -13.94 -2.03 -1.74
CA GLY A 267 -13.75 -2.10 -3.18
C GLY A 267 -12.27 -2.09 -3.57
N GLU A 268 -11.99 -2.48 -4.81
CA GLU A 268 -10.63 -2.58 -5.34
C GLU A 268 -9.87 -1.25 -5.38
N ASP A 269 -10.55 -0.10 -5.33
CA ASP A 269 -9.93 1.23 -5.35
C ASP A 269 -9.45 1.72 -3.98
N ARG A 270 -9.75 1.01 -2.89
CA ARG A 270 -9.46 1.44 -1.51
C ARG A 270 -8.82 0.38 -0.63
N VAL A 271 -8.31 -0.70 -1.22
CA VAL A 271 -7.46 -1.67 -0.53
C VAL A 271 -6.00 -1.44 -0.89
N VAL A 272 -5.10 -1.45 0.10
CA VAL A 272 -3.65 -1.29 -0.09
C VAL A 272 -2.88 -2.41 0.60
N TYR A 273 -1.78 -2.86 0.00
CA TYR A 273 -0.89 -3.87 0.59
C TYR A 273 0.03 -3.28 1.67
N GLY A 274 0.26 -4.02 2.76
CA GLY A 274 1.36 -3.79 3.69
C GLY A 274 1.84 -5.10 4.33
N SER A 275 3.13 -5.23 4.58
CA SER A 275 3.70 -6.46 5.17
C SER A 275 3.67 -6.49 6.69
N ASP A 276 3.58 -5.32 7.34
CA ASP A 276 3.78 -5.18 8.78
C ASP A 276 5.19 -5.66 9.21
N TRP A 277 6.17 -5.62 8.29
CA TRP A 277 7.54 -6.03 8.56
C TRP A 277 8.26 -4.97 9.41
N PRO A 278 9.10 -5.35 10.40
CA PRO A 278 9.45 -6.70 10.81
C PRO A 278 8.53 -7.27 11.89
N ASN A 279 7.47 -6.56 12.30
CA ASN A 279 6.52 -7.05 13.32
C ASN A 279 5.87 -8.39 12.94
N SER A 280 5.75 -8.67 11.64
CA SER A 280 5.25 -9.92 11.09
C SER A 280 6.28 -11.07 11.04
N GLU A 281 7.58 -10.83 11.28
CA GLU A 281 8.63 -11.88 11.26
C GLU A 281 8.36 -13.08 12.18
N PRO A 282 7.82 -12.92 13.39
CA PRO A 282 7.47 -14.06 14.24
C PRO A 282 6.44 -15.03 13.61
N LEU A 283 5.79 -14.64 12.51
CA LEU A 283 4.85 -15.47 11.75
C LEU A 283 5.50 -16.14 10.52
N GLY A 284 6.65 -15.63 10.07
CA GLY A 284 7.42 -16.19 8.97
C GLY A 284 8.27 -15.15 8.23
N PRO A 285 9.11 -15.59 7.29
CA PRO A 285 9.92 -14.69 6.48
C PRO A 285 9.04 -13.89 5.51
N TYR A 286 9.55 -12.76 5.01
CA TYR A 286 8.82 -11.84 4.12
C TYR A 286 8.14 -12.55 2.91
N PRO A 287 8.79 -13.49 2.18
CA PRO A 287 8.11 -14.24 1.11
C PRO A 287 6.85 -14.98 1.57
N LYS A 288 6.85 -15.52 2.79
CA LYS A 288 5.68 -16.22 3.36
C LYS A 288 4.56 -15.23 3.70
N ILE A 289 4.90 -14.07 4.25
CA ILE A 289 3.93 -12.99 4.55
C ILE A 289 3.24 -12.52 3.27
N LEU A 290 4.01 -12.32 2.21
CA LEU A 290 3.52 -11.84 0.92
C LEU A 290 2.71 -12.92 0.16
N SER A 291 3.03 -14.21 0.30
CA SER A 291 2.47 -15.28 -0.55
C SER A 291 0.96 -15.47 -0.43
N ILE A 292 0.36 -15.24 0.74
CA ILE A 292 -1.10 -15.35 0.92
C ILE A 292 -1.80 -14.28 0.09
N VAL A 293 -1.40 -13.02 0.26
CA VAL A 293 -2.04 -11.88 -0.43
C VAL A 293 -1.72 -11.86 -1.92
N GLN A 294 -0.55 -12.36 -2.34
CA GLN A 294 -0.24 -12.55 -3.75
C GLN A 294 -1.15 -13.58 -4.41
N ARG A 295 -1.35 -14.75 -3.79
CA ARG A 295 -2.27 -15.76 -4.33
C ARG A 295 -3.70 -15.22 -4.39
N TYR A 296 -4.17 -14.56 -3.33
CA TYR A 296 -5.49 -13.93 -3.34
C TYR A 296 -5.65 -12.89 -4.45
N ALA A 297 -4.68 -11.98 -4.60
CA ALA A 297 -4.72 -10.93 -5.61
C ALA A 297 -4.62 -11.50 -7.04
N SER A 298 -3.89 -12.60 -7.24
CA SER A 298 -3.73 -13.23 -8.56
C SER A 298 -5.04 -13.73 -9.19
N GLU A 299 -6.08 -13.93 -8.38
CA GLU A 299 -7.43 -14.29 -8.83
C GLU A 299 -8.26 -13.08 -9.30
N LYS A 300 -7.74 -11.85 -9.15
CA LYS A 300 -8.38 -10.61 -9.56
C LYS A 300 -7.86 -10.15 -10.92
N SER A 301 -8.53 -9.18 -11.53
CA SER A 301 -8.06 -8.55 -12.77
C SER A 301 -6.68 -7.92 -12.58
N ARG A 302 -5.92 -7.78 -13.68
CA ARG A 302 -4.62 -7.08 -13.67
C ARG A 302 -4.73 -5.67 -13.08
N GLU A 303 -5.80 -4.95 -13.43
CA GLU A 303 -6.08 -3.62 -12.90
C GLU A 303 -6.29 -3.63 -11.38
N ALA A 304 -7.08 -4.56 -10.86
CA ALA A 304 -7.31 -4.74 -9.43
C ALA A 304 -6.02 -5.06 -8.68
N GLN A 305 -5.16 -5.90 -9.25
CA GLN A 305 -3.85 -6.22 -8.69
C GLN A 305 -2.95 -4.99 -8.63
N GLU A 306 -2.86 -4.19 -9.70
CA GLU A 306 -2.08 -2.96 -9.72
C GLU A 306 -2.64 -1.91 -8.75
N LYS A 307 -3.96 -1.80 -8.63
CA LYS A 307 -4.63 -0.98 -7.61
C LYS A 307 -4.17 -1.37 -6.22
N TYR A 308 -4.29 -2.65 -5.88
CA TYR A 308 -3.93 -3.18 -4.57
C TYR A 308 -2.44 -3.04 -4.24
N PHE A 309 -1.56 -3.41 -5.19
CA PHE A 309 -0.13 -3.44 -4.94
C PHE A 309 0.55 -2.08 -5.01
N TRP A 310 0.01 -1.09 -5.74
CA TRP A 310 0.67 0.22 -5.81
C TRP A 310 -0.23 1.42 -6.16
N ARG A 311 -1.21 1.35 -7.08
CA ARG A 311 -1.92 2.56 -7.53
C ARG A 311 -2.72 3.22 -6.42
N ASN A 312 -3.35 2.41 -5.55
CA ASN A 312 -4.13 2.95 -4.43
C ASN A 312 -3.23 3.61 -3.39
N SER A 313 -1.99 3.14 -3.20
CA SER A 313 -1.06 3.78 -2.25
C SER A 313 -0.66 5.19 -2.71
N VAL A 314 -0.55 5.43 -4.02
CA VAL A 314 -0.35 6.79 -4.56
C VAL A 314 -1.53 7.70 -4.19
N LYS A 315 -2.77 7.21 -4.28
CA LYS A 315 -3.96 8.00 -3.92
C LYS A 315 -4.07 8.24 -2.41
N ALA A 316 -3.83 7.21 -1.60
CA ALA A 316 -3.91 7.26 -0.15
C ALA A 316 -2.86 8.22 0.45
N TYR A 317 -1.60 8.07 0.04
CA TYR A 317 -0.48 8.74 0.68
C TYR A 317 0.13 9.88 -0.14
N ARG A 318 -0.18 9.98 -1.44
CA ARG A 318 0.39 11.00 -2.35
C ARG A 318 1.92 11.00 -2.39
N TRP A 319 2.53 9.84 -2.16
CA TRP A 319 3.97 9.66 -2.29
C TRP A 319 4.42 9.93 -3.74
N LYS A 320 5.68 10.34 -3.90
CA LYS A 320 6.28 10.68 -5.20
C LYS A 320 7.33 9.66 -5.58
N LYS A 321 7.39 9.32 -6.87
CA LYS A 321 8.43 8.45 -7.45
C LYS A 321 9.84 9.00 -7.14
N ARG A 322 10.74 8.12 -6.69
CA ARG A 322 12.13 8.42 -6.31
C ARG A 322 13.20 7.59 -7.04
N ALA A 323 12.81 6.46 -7.63
CA ALA A 323 13.70 5.58 -8.40
C ALA A 323 13.01 5.11 -9.69
N ASP A 324 13.78 4.76 -10.72
CA ASP A 324 13.24 4.43 -12.06
C ASP A 324 12.33 3.20 -12.07
N ASP A 325 12.60 2.23 -11.21
CA ASP A 325 11.86 0.98 -11.02
C ASP A 325 10.54 1.14 -10.26
N GLN A 326 10.29 2.32 -9.67
CA GLN A 326 9.01 2.63 -9.04
C GLN A 326 7.96 3.01 -10.08
N PRO A 327 6.70 2.54 -9.89
CA PRO A 327 5.60 2.93 -10.75
C PRO A 327 5.29 4.42 -10.55
N GLN A 328 4.75 5.04 -11.60
CA GLN A 328 4.29 6.42 -11.55
C GLN A 328 2.76 6.41 -11.59
N GLY A 329 2.12 7.06 -10.61
CA GLY A 329 0.68 7.33 -10.67
C GLY A 329 0.36 8.28 -11.82
N ALA A 330 -0.77 8.05 -12.48
CA ALA A 330 -1.35 8.98 -13.45
C ALA A 330 -1.94 10.22 -12.76
#